data_AF-A0A328YYT0-F1
#
_entry.id   AF-A0A328YYT0-F1
#
_cell.length_a   1.000
_cell.length_b   1.000
_cell.length_c   1.000
_cell.angle_alpha   90.00
_cell.angle_beta   90.00
_cell.angle_gamma   90.00
#
_symmetry.space_group_name_H-M   'P 1'
#
loop_
_entity.id
_entity.type
_entity.pdbx_description
1 polymer ?
#
loop_
_entity_poly.entity_id
_entity_poly.type
_entity_poly.pdbx_seq_one_letter_code
_entity_poly.pdbx_strand_id
1 'polypeptide(L)'
;MSNDPFTQIINQVLQGLVSQLNREIKPAITGAGYDPYQNVASGSTSIGIGSASYSVTDLTGISSLQIQDMVVSNLNASGTNLSGTLNFHAQLTSSLSAQASGSVRVLFVHPGISGNIRIDNPTIAGSAQFQASTSGGKLCLNSISGMSANFNYGNASIWINDLGPLNYLLQPVENLILDAAKGAIRSLISSQVNDIVSQQLNKLLPQCVSFP
;
A
#
# COMPACT_ATOMS: atom_id res chain seq x y z
N MET A 1 2.55 20.21 18.96
CA MET A 1 1.13 20.15 18.56
C MET A 1 0.74 21.56 18.14
N SER A 2 0.26 21.75 16.92
CA SER A 2 -0.19 23.07 16.43
C SER A 2 -1.42 23.51 17.24
N ASN A 3 -1.36 24.69 17.87
CA ASN A 3 -2.45 25.29 18.65
C ASN A 3 -3.44 26.10 17.79
N ASP A 4 -3.41 25.92 16.46
CA ASP A 4 -4.30 26.65 15.55
C ASP A 4 -5.72 26.03 15.55
N PRO A 5 -6.78 26.80 15.85
CA PRO A 5 -8.17 26.31 15.83
C PRO A 5 -8.58 25.71 14.46
N PHE A 6 -8.06 26.22 13.34
CA PHE A 6 -8.33 25.64 12.02
C PHE A 6 -7.72 24.25 11.86
N THR A 7 -6.54 24.00 12.44
CA THR A 7 -5.93 22.67 12.45
C THR A 7 -6.84 21.67 13.17
N GLN A 8 -7.43 22.05 14.30
CA GLN A 8 -8.33 21.17 15.06
C GLN A 8 -9.60 20.84 14.27
N ILE A 9 -10.20 21.86 13.64
CA ILE A 9 -11.41 21.70 12.83
C ILE A 9 -11.14 20.82 11.61
N ILE A 10 -10.03 21.04 10.89
CA ILE A 10 -9.66 20.20 9.75
C ILE A 10 -9.43 18.75 10.19
N ASN A 11 -8.74 18.53 11.31
CA ASN A 11 -8.53 17.18 11.83
C ASN A 11 -9.85 16.46 12.19
N GLN A 12 -10.87 17.18 12.68
CA GLN A 12 -12.21 16.60 12.89
C GLN A 12 -12.87 16.19 11.58
N VAL A 13 -12.78 17.04 10.54
CA VAL A 13 -13.27 16.70 9.19
C VAL A 13 -12.55 15.46 8.65
N LEU A 14 -11.23 15.40 8.79
CA LEU A 14 -10.40 14.28 8.35
C LEU A 14 -10.78 12.97 9.04
N GLN A 15 -11.08 12.98 10.35
CA GLN A 15 -11.54 11.78 11.06
C GLN A 15 -12.85 11.22 10.49
N GLY A 16 -13.83 12.10 10.20
CA GLY A 16 -15.07 11.70 9.54
C GLY A 16 -14.84 11.17 8.13
N LEU A 17 -13.93 11.79 7.40
CA LEU A 17 -13.53 11.40 6.04
C LEU A 17 -12.87 10.03 6.01
N VAL A 18 -11.97 9.73 6.95
CA VAL A 18 -11.30 8.43 7.09
C VAL A 18 -12.32 7.29 7.28
N SER A 19 -13.34 7.50 8.12
CA SER A 19 -14.40 6.51 8.33
C SER A 19 -15.23 6.23 7.07
N GLN A 20 -15.50 7.26 6.26
CA GLN A 20 -16.17 7.09 4.97
C GLN A 20 -15.26 6.41 3.95
N LEU A 21 -14.02 6.88 3.83
CA LEU A 21 -13.02 6.35 2.90
C LEU A 21 -12.76 4.85 3.11
N ASN A 22 -12.61 4.41 4.36
CA ASN A 22 -12.37 2.99 4.67
C ASN A 22 -13.50 2.05 4.22
N ARG A 23 -14.73 2.56 4.05
CA ARG A 23 -15.85 1.78 3.50
C ARG A 23 -15.74 1.60 1.98
N GLU A 24 -15.12 2.54 1.29
CA GLU A 24 -14.99 2.57 -0.17
C GLU A 24 -13.68 1.94 -0.67
N ILE A 25 -12.62 1.91 0.15
CA ILE A 25 -11.30 1.35 -0.24
C ILE A 25 -11.41 -0.12 -0.63
N LYS A 26 -12.02 -0.95 0.22
CA LYS A 26 -12.14 -2.40 -0.01
C LYS A 26 -12.82 -2.73 -1.35
N PRO A 27 -14.07 -2.27 -1.61
CA PRO A 27 -14.73 -2.58 -2.87
C PRO A 27 -13.99 -2.01 -4.09
N ALA A 28 -13.32 -0.86 -3.95
CA ALA A 28 -12.54 -0.28 -5.04
C ALA A 28 -11.29 -1.11 -5.37
N ILE A 29 -10.55 -1.59 -4.38
CA ILE A 29 -9.37 -2.46 -4.58
C ILE A 29 -9.79 -3.78 -5.23
N THR A 30 -10.84 -4.44 -4.72
CA THR A 30 -11.32 -5.71 -5.29
C THR A 30 -11.90 -5.51 -6.68
N GLY A 31 -12.66 -4.42 -6.90
CA GLY A 31 -13.27 -4.11 -8.20
C GLY A 31 -12.24 -3.78 -9.29
N ALA A 32 -11.05 -3.29 -8.90
CA ALA A 32 -9.93 -3.07 -9.80
C ALA A 32 -9.08 -4.33 -10.06
N GLY A 33 -9.39 -5.47 -9.43
CA GLY A 33 -8.64 -6.72 -9.61
C GLY A 33 -7.29 -6.75 -8.88
N TYR A 34 -7.13 -5.92 -7.84
CA TYR A 34 -5.91 -5.91 -7.02
C TYR A 34 -5.99 -6.82 -5.79
N ASP A 35 -7.09 -7.57 -5.61
CA ASP A 35 -7.20 -8.59 -4.58
C ASP A 35 -8.24 -9.66 -5.01
N PRO A 36 -7.81 -10.85 -5.52
CA PRO A 36 -6.42 -11.25 -5.73
C PRO A 36 -5.77 -10.55 -6.93
N TYR A 37 -4.55 -10.01 -6.75
CA TYR A 37 -3.72 -9.50 -7.85
C TYR A 37 -2.95 -10.65 -8.50
N GLN A 38 -3.33 -10.94 -9.75
CA GLN A 38 -2.98 -12.20 -10.42
C GLN A 38 -1.50 -12.32 -10.79
N ASN A 39 -0.88 -11.25 -11.33
CA ASN A 39 0.49 -11.29 -11.86
C ASN A 39 1.38 -10.35 -11.08
N VAL A 40 1.99 -10.84 -10.00
CA VAL A 40 2.75 -10.02 -9.06
C VAL A 40 4.15 -9.76 -9.60
N ALA A 41 4.91 -10.82 -9.84
CA ALA A 41 6.28 -10.74 -10.34
C ALA A 41 6.65 -12.03 -11.07
N SER A 42 7.50 -11.94 -12.08
CA SER A 42 8.05 -13.12 -12.73
C SER A 42 9.42 -12.80 -13.29
N GLY A 43 10.30 -13.79 -13.36
CA GLY A 43 11.63 -13.58 -13.92
C GLY A 43 12.42 -14.86 -14.03
N SER A 44 13.61 -14.72 -14.60
CA SER A 44 14.61 -15.77 -14.64
C SER A 44 15.99 -15.17 -14.43
N THR A 45 16.83 -15.84 -13.66
CA THR A 45 18.20 -15.42 -13.40
C THR A 45 19.14 -16.61 -13.26
N SER A 46 20.44 -16.36 -13.38
CA SER A 46 21.46 -17.35 -13.07
C SER A 46 21.62 -17.49 -11.55
N ILE A 47 21.70 -18.73 -11.06
CA ILE A 47 21.95 -19.04 -9.65
C ILE A 47 23.11 -20.03 -9.53
N GLY A 48 24.29 -19.53 -9.11
CA GLY A 48 25.50 -20.33 -9.04
C GLY A 48 25.84 -21.00 -10.38
N ILE A 49 25.76 -22.32 -10.43
CA ILE A 49 26.06 -23.15 -11.61
C ILE A 49 24.84 -23.44 -12.51
N GLY A 50 23.71 -22.78 -12.26
CA GLY A 50 22.47 -23.02 -12.98
C GLY A 50 21.64 -21.77 -13.20
N SER A 51 20.35 -21.96 -13.49
CA SER A 51 19.37 -20.88 -13.58
C SER A 51 18.13 -21.19 -12.77
N ALA A 52 17.43 -20.15 -12.31
CA ALA A 52 16.13 -20.26 -11.69
C ALA A 52 15.16 -19.36 -12.43
N SER A 53 13.98 -19.89 -12.71
CA SER A 53 12.82 -19.11 -13.15
C SER A 53 11.77 -19.12 -12.06
N TYR A 54 11.05 -18.03 -11.91
CA TYR A 54 10.02 -17.87 -10.90
C TYR A 54 8.83 -17.07 -11.42
N SER A 55 7.69 -17.33 -10.82
CA SER A 55 6.45 -16.57 -10.96
C SER A 55 5.81 -16.44 -9.58
N VAL A 56 5.33 -15.24 -9.29
CA VAL A 56 4.59 -14.90 -8.07
C VAL A 56 3.20 -14.45 -8.50
N THR A 57 2.18 -15.15 -8.02
CA THR A 57 0.79 -14.96 -8.42
C THR A 57 -0.13 -14.86 -7.22
N ASP A 58 -1.38 -14.47 -7.49
CA ASP A 58 -2.48 -14.53 -6.53
C ASP A 58 -2.20 -13.80 -5.21
N LEU A 59 -1.67 -12.58 -5.31
CA LEU A 59 -1.45 -11.74 -4.13
C LEU A 59 -2.80 -11.30 -3.55
N THR A 60 -3.02 -11.65 -2.30
CA THR A 60 -4.25 -11.37 -1.56
C THR A 60 -3.96 -10.52 -0.32
N GLY A 61 -5.01 -9.91 0.23
CA GLY A 61 -4.96 -9.17 1.49
C GLY A 61 -4.82 -7.66 1.30
N ILE A 62 -4.58 -7.16 0.09
CA ILE A 62 -4.48 -5.72 -0.21
C ILE A 62 -5.77 -4.98 0.16
N SER A 63 -6.93 -5.61 -0.07
CA SER A 63 -8.25 -5.05 0.23
C SER A 63 -8.54 -4.89 1.72
N SER A 64 -7.66 -5.40 2.60
CA SER A 64 -7.71 -5.18 4.05
C SER A 64 -7.09 -3.86 4.50
N LEU A 65 -6.66 -3.02 3.53
CA LEU A 65 -6.12 -1.70 3.77
C LEU A 65 -7.11 -0.83 4.51
N GLN A 66 -6.65 -0.22 5.61
CA GLN A 66 -7.40 0.75 6.38
C GLN A 66 -6.52 1.94 6.71
N ILE A 67 -6.97 3.14 6.33
CA ILE A 67 -6.40 4.38 6.84
C ILE A 67 -6.77 4.49 8.32
N GLN A 68 -5.77 4.57 9.18
CA GLN A 68 -5.96 4.71 10.63
C GLN A 68 -6.21 6.17 10.99
N ASP A 69 -5.41 7.06 10.41
CA ASP A 69 -5.48 8.48 10.68
C ASP A 69 -4.96 9.30 9.49
N MET A 70 -5.50 10.52 9.39
CA MET A 70 -4.98 11.61 8.58
C MET A 70 -4.94 12.84 9.48
N VAL A 71 -3.77 13.45 9.60
CA VAL A 71 -3.54 14.57 10.52
C VAL A 71 -2.78 15.67 9.81
N VAL A 72 -3.26 16.90 9.94
CA VAL A 72 -2.56 18.11 9.45
C VAL A 72 -1.19 18.22 10.12
N SER A 73 -0.13 18.26 9.32
CA SER A 73 1.25 18.42 9.79
C SER A 73 1.72 19.86 9.69
N ASN A 74 1.29 20.59 8.67
CA ASN A 74 1.45 22.03 8.58
C ASN A 74 0.22 22.68 7.92
N LEU A 75 0.02 23.97 8.21
CA LEU A 75 -1.06 24.77 7.69
C LEU A 75 -0.55 26.16 7.38
N ASN A 76 -0.93 26.66 6.22
CA ASN A 76 -0.69 28.00 5.73
C ASN A 76 -2.04 28.65 5.44
N ALA A 77 -2.27 29.84 5.99
CA ALA A 77 -3.48 30.60 5.73
C ALA A 77 -3.14 31.82 4.86
N SER A 78 -3.92 32.03 3.80
CA SER A 78 -3.85 33.20 2.92
C SER A 78 -5.26 33.73 2.70
N GLY A 79 -5.65 34.70 3.54
CA GLY A 79 -7.02 35.21 3.58
C GLY A 79 -8.01 34.11 3.96
N THR A 80 -8.95 33.82 3.07
CA THR A 80 -9.94 32.74 3.24
C THR A 80 -9.47 31.38 2.76
N ASN A 81 -8.28 31.28 2.15
CA ASN A 81 -7.76 30.01 1.67
C ASN A 81 -6.79 29.42 2.69
N LEU A 82 -6.94 28.12 2.93
CA LEU A 82 -6.06 27.33 3.78
C LEU A 82 -5.40 26.28 2.90
N SER A 83 -4.10 26.07 3.06
CA SER A 83 -3.39 24.99 2.40
C SER A 83 -2.35 24.40 3.31
N GLY A 84 -1.93 23.19 3.05
CA GLY A 84 -0.93 22.57 3.88
C GLY A 84 -0.68 21.14 3.48
N THR A 85 -0.02 20.43 4.37
CA THR A 85 0.26 19.02 4.25
C THR A 85 -0.40 18.28 5.40
N LEU A 86 -0.84 17.07 5.09
CA LEU A 86 -1.28 16.10 6.06
C LEU A 86 -0.31 14.92 6.02
N ASN A 87 -0.12 14.30 7.17
CA ASN A 87 0.45 12.97 7.26
C ASN A 87 -0.69 11.98 7.42
N PHE A 88 -0.51 10.79 6.87
CA PHE A 88 -1.45 9.69 7.07
C PHE A 88 -0.71 8.42 7.45
N HIS A 89 -1.39 7.61 8.25
CA HIS A 89 -0.96 6.26 8.58
C HIS A 89 -2.07 5.29 8.21
N ALA A 90 -1.68 4.18 7.59
CA ALA A 90 -2.56 3.11 7.18
C ALA A 90 -1.91 1.76 7.49
N GLN A 91 -2.73 0.74 7.63
CA GLN A 91 -2.29 -0.63 7.87
C GLN A 91 -3.13 -1.58 7.05
N LEU A 92 -2.54 -2.72 6.68
CA LEU A 92 -3.34 -3.85 6.23
C LEU A 92 -3.70 -4.67 7.46
N THR A 93 -5.00 -4.82 7.70
CA THR A 93 -5.51 -5.57 8.85
C THR A 93 -5.39 -7.08 8.67
N SER A 94 -5.00 -7.54 7.48
CA SER A 94 -4.63 -8.91 7.19
C SER A 94 -3.22 -8.98 6.59
N SER A 95 -2.59 -10.14 6.73
CA SER A 95 -1.30 -10.41 6.09
C SER A 95 -1.46 -10.48 4.58
N LEU A 96 -0.46 -9.99 3.84
CA LEU A 96 -0.40 -10.25 2.42
C LEU A 96 0.07 -11.68 2.19
N SER A 97 -0.58 -12.39 1.28
CA SER A 97 -0.22 -13.76 0.90
C SER A 97 -0.18 -13.90 -0.61
N ALA A 98 0.83 -14.58 -1.14
CA ALA A 98 0.95 -14.85 -2.58
C ALA A 98 1.54 -16.24 -2.81
N GLN A 99 1.29 -16.81 -3.98
CA GLN A 99 1.86 -18.10 -4.39
C GLN A 99 3.16 -17.86 -5.16
N ALA A 100 4.17 -18.69 -4.88
CA ALA A 100 5.41 -18.73 -5.63
C ALA A 100 5.49 -20.06 -6.39
N SER A 101 5.83 -19.99 -7.66
CA SER A 101 6.06 -21.16 -8.52
C SER A 101 7.26 -20.94 -9.44
N GLY A 102 7.77 -21.99 -10.07
CA GLY A 102 8.88 -21.88 -11.02
C GLY A 102 9.68 -23.16 -11.18
N SER A 103 10.94 -23.02 -11.57
CA SER A 103 11.88 -24.14 -11.69
C SER A 103 13.32 -23.71 -11.53
N VAL A 104 14.13 -24.55 -10.90
CA VAL A 104 15.59 -24.47 -10.95
C VAL A 104 16.12 -25.40 -12.03
N ARG A 105 17.20 -25.03 -12.71
CA ARG A 105 17.88 -25.86 -13.71
C ARG A 105 19.37 -25.88 -13.41
N VAL A 106 19.89 -27.06 -13.09
CA VAL A 106 21.33 -27.32 -12.91
C VAL A 106 21.68 -28.58 -13.68
N LEU A 107 22.48 -28.47 -14.74
CA LEU A 107 22.85 -29.59 -15.62
C LEU A 107 21.61 -30.40 -16.08
N PHE A 108 21.44 -31.62 -15.56
CA PHE A 108 20.36 -32.57 -15.87
C PHE A 108 19.25 -32.62 -14.80
N VAL A 109 19.32 -31.78 -13.76
CA VAL A 109 18.36 -31.75 -12.64
C VAL A 109 17.51 -30.48 -12.73
N HIS A 110 16.19 -30.65 -12.66
CA HIS A 110 15.21 -29.57 -12.88
C HIS A 110 14.10 -29.57 -11.83
N PRO A 111 14.36 -29.31 -10.54
CA PRO A 111 13.30 -29.33 -9.54
C PRO A 111 12.36 -28.14 -9.74
N GLY A 112 11.06 -28.39 -9.52
CA GLY A 112 10.05 -27.36 -9.51
C GLY A 112 10.14 -26.51 -8.24
N ILE A 113 9.86 -25.22 -8.38
CA ILE A 113 9.64 -24.31 -7.26
C ILE A 113 8.13 -24.26 -7.02
N SER A 114 7.72 -24.47 -5.77
CA SER A 114 6.35 -24.27 -5.32
C SER A 114 6.40 -23.84 -3.87
N GLY A 115 5.73 -22.73 -3.54
CA GLY A 115 5.83 -22.12 -2.23
C GLY A 115 4.79 -21.04 -1.99
N ASN A 116 4.82 -20.47 -0.80
CA ASN A 116 3.95 -19.39 -0.39
C ASN A 116 4.77 -18.24 0.19
N ILE A 117 4.39 -17.02 -0.18
CA ILE A 117 4.93 -15.79 0.38
C ILE A 117 3.91 -15.27 1.40
N ARG A 118 4.40 -14.82 2.55
CA ARG A 118 3.58 -14.21 3.59
C ARG A 118 4.25 -12.96 4.14
N ILE A 119 3.51 -11.87 4.20
CA ILE A 119 3.95 -10.59 4.75
C ILE A 119 3.00 -10.20 5.88
N ASP A 120 3.49 -10.23 7.10
CA ASP A 120 2.75 -9.96 8.33
C ASP A 120 2.97 -8.54 8.84
N ASN A 121 1.89 -7.93 9.32
CA ASN A 121 1.83 -6.58 9.88
C ASN A 121 2.42 -5.47 8.98
N PRO A 122 2.11 -5.43 7.67
CA PRO A 122 2.59 -4.35 6.82
C PRO A 122 1.87 -3.04 7.15
N THR A 123 2.65 -1.96 7.18
CA THR A 123 2.17 -0.60 7.46
C THR A 123 2.51 0.34 6.31
N ILE A 124 1.71 1.39 6.18
CA ILE A 124 1.89 2.44 5.19
C ILE A 124 1.87 3.77 5.92
N ALA A 125 2.88 4.58 5.69
CA ALA A 125 2.91 5.94 6.17
C ALA A 125 3.18 6.87 4.99
N GLY A 126 2.60 8.06 5.01
CA GLY A 126 2.72 8.97 3.89
C GLY A 126 2.32 10.39 4.20
N SER A 127 2.38 11.22 3.18
CA SER A 127 1.93 12.60 3.23
C SER A 127 1.12 12.95 1.99
N ALA A 128 0.29 13.98 2.13
CA ALA A 128 -0.46 14.57 1.02
C ALA A 128 -0.58 16.07 1.22
N GLN A 129 -0.93 16.79 0.17
CA GLN A 129 -1.29 18.20 0.23
C GLN A 129 -2.79 18.33 0.35
N PHE A 130 -3.26 19.32 1.11
CA PHE A 130 -4.67 19.67 1.17
C PHE A 130 -4.90 21.14 0.83
N GLN A 131 -6.09 21.42 0.32
CA GLN A 131 -6.62 22.77 0.20
C GLN A 131 -7.97 22.84 0.91
N ALA A 132 -8.18 23.90 1.65
CA ALA A 132 -9.43 24.21 2.32
C ALA A 132 -9.75 25.70 2.13
N SER A 133 -10.98 26.09 2.42
CA SER A 133 -11.37 27.50 2.42
C SER A 133 -12.37 27.79 3.52
N THR A 134 -12.37 29.04 3.97
CA THR A 134 -13.33 29.57 4.94
C THR A 134 -14.27 30.55 4.25
N SER A 135 -15.57 30.31 4.32
CA SER A 135 -16.58 31.21 3.75
C SER A 135 -17.89 31.09 4.51
N GLY A 136 -18.48 32.24 4.87
CA GLY A 136 -19.78 32.29 5.55
C GLY A 136 -19.86 31.49 6.85
N GLY A 137 -18.80 31.53 7.68
CA GLY A 137 -18.73 30.77 8.94
C GLY A 137 -18.56 29.25 8.76
N LYS A 138 -18.17 28.80 7.57
CA LYS A 138 -17.90 27.38 7.27
C LYS A 138 -16.47 27.20 6.81
N LEU A 139 -15.85 26.11 7.27
CA LEU A 139 -14.56 25.62 6.78
C LEU A 139 -14.85 24.43 5.88
N CYS A 140 -14.42 24.50 4.63
CA CYS A 140 -14.58 23.45 3.64
C CYS A 140 -13.21 22.88 3.28
N LEU A 141 -12.97 21.60 3.57
CA LEU A 141 -11.86 20.86 2.99
C LEU A 141 -12.22 20.56 1.53
N ASN A 142 -11.49 21.17 0.60
CA ASN A 142 -11.85 21.19 -0.81
C ASN A 142 -11.24 20.05 -1.59
N SER A 143 -9.96 19.77 -1.34
CA SER A 143 -9.22 18.73 -2.07
C SER A 143 -8.06 18.20 -1.24
N ILE A 144 -7.70 16.95 -1.54
CA ILE A 144 -6.44 16.33 -1.09
C ILE A 144 -5.76 15.77 -2.34
N SER A 145 -4.48 16.09 -2.52
CA SER A 145 -3.71 15.72 -3.71
C SER A 145 -2.26 15.42 -3.37
N GLY A 146 -1.52 14.87 -4.34
CA GLY A 146 -0.10 14.59 -4.18
C GLY A 146 0.18 13.57 -3.07
N MET A 147 -0.70 12.56 -2.93
CA MET A 147 -0.48 11.49 -1.97
C MET A 147 0.83 10.75 -2.30
N SER A 148 1.70 10.63 -1.31
CA SER A 148 2.94 9.87 -1.37
C SER A 148 2.92 8.84 -0.25
N ALA A 149 2.95 7.57 -0.61
CA ALA A 149 2.88 6.45 0.32
C ALA A 149 4.23 5.73 0.40
N ASN A 150 4.69 5.45 1.61
CA ASN A 150 5.83 4.59 1.89
C ASN A 150 5.35 3.30 2.55
N PHE A 151 5.65 2.17 1.93
CA PHE A 151 5.24 0.85 2.38
C PHE A 151 6.34 0.20 3.21
N ASN A 152 5.97 -0.30 4.39
CA ASN A 152 6.82 -1.11 5.25
C ASN A 152 6.24 -2.53 5.32
N TYR A 153 7.06 -3.51 5.00
CA TYR A 153 6.68 -4.93 4.94
C TYR A 153 6.44 -5.56 6.31
N GLY A 154 6.90 -4.94 7.41
CA GLY A 154 6.92 -5.65 8.70
C GLY A 154 7.76 -6.93 8.57
N ASN A 155 7.13 -8.09 8.79
CA ASN A 155 7.78 -9.39 8.66
C ASN A 155 7.42 -10.06 7.34
N ALA A 156 8.37 -10.16 6.42
CA ALA A 156 8.18 -10.81 5.14
C ALA A 156 8.95 -12.13 5.10
N SER A 157 8.26 -13.20 4.72
CA SER A 157 8.81 -14.54 4.61
C SER A 157 8.33 -15.22 3.34
N ILE A 158 9.10 -16.18 2.88
CA ILE A 158 8.74 -17.12 1.84
C ILE A 158 9.06 -18.51 2.35
N TRP A 159 8.22 -19.47 2.02
CA TRP A 159 8.48 -20.88 2.22
C TRP A 159 8.34 -21.58 0.89
N ILE A 160 9.41 -22.20 0.41
CA ILE A 160 9.41 -23.02 -0.80
C ILE A 160 9.56 -24.49 -0.38
N ASN A 161 8.87 -25.36 -1.09
CA ASN A 161 9.05 -26.80 -0.96
C ASN A 161 10.50 -27.21 -1.24
N ASP A 162 10.87 -28.36 -0.69
CA ASP A 162 12.17 -28.98 -0.89
C ASP A 162 12.58 -29.06 -2.38
N LEU A 163 13.82 -28.68 -2.69
CA LEU A 163 14.40 -28.75 -4.04
C LEU A 163 15.19 -30.05 -4.27
N GLY A 164 15.04 -31.03 -3.38
CA GLY A 164 15.73 -32.31 -3.37
C GLY A 164 17.25 -32.13 -3.20
N PRO A 165 18.07 -32.71 -4.10
CA PRO A 165 19.52 -32.60 -4.01
C PRO A 165 20.03 -31.17 -4.18
N LEU A 166 19.18 -30.23 -4.61
CA LEU A 166 19.51 -28.82 -4.79
C LEU A 166 19.11 -27.94 -3.59
N ASN A 167 18.83 -28.51 -2.42
CA ASN A 167 18.46 -27.73 -1.22
C ASN A 167 19.49 -26.68 -0.79
N TYR A 168 20.76 -26.83 -1.18
CA TYR A 168 21.77 -25.79 -0.97
C TYR A 168 21.47 -24.49 -1.75
N LEU A 169 20.60 -24.55 -2.76
CA LEU A 169 20.10 -23.40 -3.54
C LEU A 169 18.78 -22.84 -3.00
N LEU A 170 18.15 -23.48 -2.01
CA LEU A 170 16.84 -23.08 -1.49
C LEU A 170 16.85 -21.63 -1.01
N GLN A 171 17.78 -21.28 -0.11
CA GLN A 171 17.86 -19.94 0.44
C GLN A 171 18.15 -18.85 -0.63
N PRO A 172 19.10 -19.04 -1.58
CA PRO A 172 19.25 -18.12 -2.71
C PRO A 172 17.99 -17.91 -3.54
N VAL A 173 17.23 -18.98 -3.81
CA VAL A 173 15.98 -18.92 -4.58
C VAL A 173 14.89 -18.22 -3.78
N GLU A 174 14.75 -18.53 -2.50
CA GLU A 174 13.82 -17.86 -1.58
C GLU A 174 14.07 -16.35 -1.54
N ASN A 175 15.32 -15.92 -1.34
CA ASN A 175 15.68 -14.51 -1.31
C ASN A 175 15.35 -13.81 -2.64
N LEU A 176 15.69 -14.43 -3.78
CA LEU A 176 15.39 -13.89 -5.11
C LEU A 176 13.90 -13.62 -5.30
N ILE A 177 13.05 -14.63 -4.99
CA ILE A 177 11.61 -14.54 -5.20
C ILE A 177 11.00 -13.54 -4.22
N LEU A 178 11.43 -13.57 -2.95
CA LEU A 178 10.94 -12.65 -1.93
C LEU A 178 11.27 -11.19 -2.27
N ASP A 179 12.48 -10.90 -2.75
CA ASP A 179 12.88 -9.55 -3.13
C ASP A 179 12.13 -9.05 -4.37
N ALA A 180 11.93 -9.92 -5.36
CA ALA A 180 11.10 -9.60 -6.53
C ALA A 180 9.65 -9.31 -6.15
N ALA A 181 9.06 -10.14 -5.28
CA ALA A 181 7.70 -9.94 -4.76
C ALA A 181 7.60 -8.64 -3.96
N LYS A 182 8.56 -8.36 -3.08
CA LYS A 182 8.62 -7.09 -2.35
C LYS A 182 8.63 -5.93 -3.33
N GLY A 183 9.56 -5.90 -4.29
CA GLY A 183 9.65 -4.82 -5.27
C GLY A 183 8.33 -4.57 -6.02
N ALA A 184 7.67 -5.63 -6.49
CA ALA A 184 6.39 -5.54 -7.17
C ALA A 184 5.26 -5.02 -6.26
N ILE A 185 5.16 -5.55 -5.03
CA ILE A 185 4.17 -5.10 -4.03
C ILE A 185 4.37 -3.62 -3.70
N ARG A 186 5.64 -3.17 -3.58
CA ARG A 186 5.94 -1.75 -3.32
C ARG A 186 5.36 -0.88 -4.42
N SER A 187 5.66 -1.25 -5.66
CA SER A 187 5.25 -0.50 -6.86
C SER A 187 3.72 -0.45 -6.96
N LEU A 188 3.06 -1.60 -6.79
CA LEU A 188 1.61 -1.73 -6.78
C LEU A 188 0.96 -0.80 -5.74
N ILE A 189 1.49 -0.79 -4.52
CA ILE A 189 0.92 0.02 -3.44
C ILE A 189 1.21 1.51 -3.66
N SER A 190 2.44 1.87 -4.03
CA SER A 190 2.83 3.28 -4.21
C SER A 190 2.17 3.97 -5.40
N SER A 191 1.76 3.19 -6.42
CA SER A 191 1.10 3.71 -7.62
C SER A 191 -0.39 3.39 -7.59
N GLN A 192 -0.76 2.14 -7.87
CA GLN A 192 -2.15 1.78 -8.19
C GLN A 192 -3.09 1.88 -6.98
N VAL A 193 -2.67 1.38 -5.82
CA VAL A 193 -3.50 1.47 -4.61
C VAL A 193 -3.60 2.92 -4.14
N ASN A 194 -2.50 3.68 -4.22
CA ASN A 194 -2.49 5.10 -3.91
C ASN A 194 -3.44 5.91 -4.81
N ASP A 195 -3.49 5.59 -6.11
CA ASP A 195 -4.44 6.20 -7.05
C ASP A 195 -5.89 5.87 -6.71
N ILE A 196 -6.19 4.62 -6.35
CA ILE A 196 -7.53 4.22 -5.91
C ILE A 196 -7.96 5.00 -4.67
N VAL A 197 -7.09 5.07 -3.66
CA VAL A 197 -7.36 5.81 -2.42
C VAL A 197 -7.59 7.29 -2.73
N SER A 198 -6.73 7.89 -3.56
CA SER A 198 -6.86 9.28 -4.01
C SER A 198 -8.19 9.53 -4.74
N GLN A 199 -8.62 8.61 -5.61
CA GLN A 199 -9.89 8.73 -6.33
C GLN A 199 -11.09 8.65 -5.38
N GLN A 200 -11.11 7.70 -4.44
CA GLN A 200 -12.22 7.61 -3.48
C GLN A 200 -12.24 8.82 -2.54
N LEU A 201 -11.07 9.30 -2.11
CA LEU A 201 -10.94 10.49 -1.28
C LEU A 201 -11.53 11.72 -1.98
N ASN A 202 -11.20 11.92 -3.26
CA ASN A 202 -11.70 13.06 -4.02
C ASN A 202 -13.21 13.01 -4.31
N LYS A 203 -13.83 11.81 -4.34
CA LYS A 203 -15.30 11.70 -4.44
C LYS A 203 -16.02 12.13 -3.17
N LEU A 204 -15.35 12.03 -2.03
CA LEU A 204 -15.91 12.38 -0.73
C LEU A 204 -15.74 13.87 -0.42
N LEU A 205 -14.97 14.61 -1.23
CA LEU A 205 -14.72 16.05 -1.07
C LEU A 205 -15.56 16.88 -2.06
N PRO A 206 -15.92 18.14 -1.72
CA PRO A 206 -15.56 18.85 -0.50
C PRO A 206 -16.36 18.43 0.74
N GLN A 207 -15.77 18.60 1.93
CA GLN A 207 -16.45 18.42 3.22
C GLN A 207 -16.42 19.72 4.02
N CYS A 208 -17.59 20.19 4.45
CA CYS A 208 -17.72 21.47 5.13
C CYS A 208 -18.25 21.32 6.55
N VAL A 209 -17.66 22.05 7.49
CA VAL A 209 -18.12 22.15 8.88
C VAL A 209 -18.34 23.61 9.24
N SER A 210 -19.41 23.87 9.99
CA SER A 210 -19.65 25.20 10.52
C SER A 210 -18.74 25.41 11.73
N PHE A 211 -18.16 26.59 11.85
CA PHE A 211 -17.36 26.98 13.00
C PHE A 211 -17.87 28.30 13.58
N PRO A 212 -17.80 28.47 14.92
CA PRO A 212 -18.32 29.65 15.61
C PRO A 212 -17.56 30.94 15.24
#